data_AF-A0A5C7P9U6-F1
#
_entry.id   AF-A0A5C7P9U6-F1
#
_cell.length_a   1.000
_cell.length_b   1.000
_cell.length_c   1.000
_cell.angle_alpha   90.00
_cell.angle_beta   90.00
_cell.angle_gamma   90.00
#
_symmetry.space_group_name_H-M   'P 1'
#
loop_
_entity.id
_entity.type
_entity.pdbx_description
1 polymer ?
#
loop_
_entity_poly.entity_id
_entity_poly.type
_entity_poly.pdbx_seq_one_letter_code
_entity_poly.pdbx_strand_id
1 'polypeptide(L)'
;EHPDLDENFDVGCVCAEKMSGDYEGPKRREAKLRNRAARRTRWLQRKWRVSAKGNSFLNLEGYNLVVYPTKTGRWGYKIGDRFGPRTYPTNNEAKLALFDDFWMATQDDDRLWAYD
;
A
#
# COMPACT_ATOMS: atom_id res chain seq x y z
N GLU A 1 13.78 -6.44 -55.00
CA GLU A 1 12.39 -6.00 -54.78
C GLU A 1 11.67 -7.03 -53.93
N HIS A 2 11.24 -6.66 -52.72
CA HIS A 2 9.94 -6.99 -52.13
C HIS A 2 9.70 -5.96 -50.99
N PRO A 3 8.53 -5.33 -50.91
CA PRO A 3 8.28 -4.11 -50.14
C PRO A 3 7.72 -4.41 -48.73
N ASP A 4 7.87 -3.43 -47.85
CA ASP A 4 7.09 -3.17 -46.63
C ASP A 4 7.03 -4.27 -45.56
N LEU A 5 8.05 -4.32 -44.69
CA LEU A 5 7.84 -4.70 -43.29
C LEU A 5 7.65 -3.42 -42.48
N ASP A 6 6.39 -3.09 -42.21
CA ASP A 6 6.01 -2.06 -41.26
C ASP A 6 6.42 -2.53 -39.86
N GLU A 7 7.45 -1.90 -39.31
CA GLU A 7 7.94 -2.11 -37.95
C GLU A 7 6.89 -1.63 -36.95
N ASN A 8 6.24 -2.55 -36.26
CA ASN A 8 5.66 -2.32 -34.94
C ASN A 8 5.75 -3.62 -34.12
N PHE A 9 6.93 -3.90 -33.58
CA PHE A 9 7.07 -4.86 -32.50
C PHE A 9 6.66 -4.19 -31.19
N ASP A 10 5.40 -4.38 -30.80
CA ASP A 10 4.92 -4.07 -29.46
C ASP A 10 5.59 -5.06 -28.49
N VAL A 11 6.71 -4.63 -27.92
CA VAL A 11 7.44 -5.39 -26.90
C VAL A 11 6.65 -5.32 -25.59
N GLY A 12 5.54 -6.05 -25.53
CA GLY A 12 4.95 -6.47 -24.27
C GLY A 12 6.03 -7.19 -23.46
N CYS A 13 6.31 -6.67 -22.26
CA CYS A 13 7.39 -7.09 -21.38
C CYS A 13 7.40 -8.61 -21.15
N VAL A 14 8.11 -9.34 -21.99
CA VAL A 14 8.62 -10.68 -21.70
C VAL A 14 10.12 -10.54 -21.57
N CYS A 15 10.62 -10.57 -20.32
CA CYS A 15 11.88 -11.15 -19.85
C CYS A 15 12.24 -10.50 -18.50
N ALA A 16 12.39 -11.20 -17.39
CA ALA A 16 13.08 -12.48 -17.25
C ALA A 16 12.51 -13.27 -16.07
N GLU A 17 12.02 -14.49 -16.30
CA GLU A 17 11.92 -15.54 -15.28
C GLU A 17 11.81 -16.89 -16.01
N LYS A 18 12.87 -17.21 -16.75
CA LYS A 18 13.15 -18.56 -17.26
C LYS A 18 14.12 -19.19 -16.26
N MET A 19 13.82 -20.40 -15.80
CA MET A 19 14.52 -21.23 -14.79
C MET A 19 14.22 -20.93 -13.32
N SER A 20 13.10 -21.45 -12.82
CA SER A 20 13.00 -22.12 -11.52
C SER A 20 11.68 -22.87 -11.50
N GLY A 21 11.71 -24.19 -11.34
CA GLY A 21 10.55 -25.08 -11.37
C GLY A 21 9.62 -24.96 -10.15
N ASP A 22 9.24 -23.73 -9.79
CA ASP A 22 8.25 -23.46 -8.75
C ASP A 22 7.26 -22.39 -9.24
N TYR A 23 6.24 -22.86 -9.96
CA TYR A 23 5.23 -22.03 -10.63
C TYR A 23 4.19 -21.44 -9.66
N GLU A 24 4.20 -21.83 -8.38
CA GLU A 24 3.26 -21.32 -7.38
C GLU A 24 3.76 -20.04 -6.69
N GLY A 25 5.08 -19.88 -6.53
CA GLY A 25 5.71 -18.72 -5.89
C GLY A 25 5.44 -17.39 -6.61
N PRO A 26 5.65 -17.29 -7.94
CA PRO A 26 5.44 -16.05 -8.70
C PRO A 26 3.98 -15.58 -8.70
N LYS A 27 3.01 -16.50 -8.92
CA LYS A 27 1.57 -16.16 -8.93
C LYS A 27 1.08 -15.64 -7.57
N ARG A 28 1.51 -16.26 -6.47
CA ARG A 28 1.14 -15.80 -5.12
C ARG A 28 1.73 -14.42 -4.81
N ARG A 29 2.98 -14.15 -5.25
CA ARG A 29 3.63 -12.84 -5.10
C ARG A 29 2.94 -11.75 -5.91
N GLU A 30 2.62 -12.02 -7.18
CA GLU A 30 1.91 -11.09 -8.06
C GLU A 30 0.51 -10.77 -7.50
N ALA A 31 -0.26 -11.78 -7.11
CA ALA A 31 -1.57 -11.60 -6.49
C ALA A 31 -1.50 -10.75 -5.21
N LYS A 32 -0.49 -10.97 -4.36
CA LYS A 32 -0.28 -10.19 -3.13
C LYS A 32 0.02 -8.72 -3.43
N LEU A 33 0.83 -8.43 -4.44
CA LEU A 33 1.14 -7.07 -4.87
C LEU A 33 -0.08 -6.36 -5.49
N ARG A 34 -0.85 -7.06 -6.34
CA ARG A 34 -2.10 -6.54 -6.90
C ARG A 34 -3.12 -6.24 -5.82
N ASN A 35 -3.29 -7.14 -4.85
CA ASN A 35 -4.21 -6.95 -3.72
C ASN A 35 -3.77 -5.78 -2.83
N ARG A 36 -2.45 -5.62 -2.59
CA ARG A 36 -1.90 -4.47 -1.86
C ARG A 36 -2.25 -3.15 -2.56
N ALA A 37 -2.08 -3.07 -3.89
CA ALA A 37 -2.40 -1.86 -4.64
C ALA A 37 -3.90 -1.51 -4.53
N ALA A 38 -4.78 -2.50 -4.67
CA ALA A 38 -6.22 -2.30 -4.50
C ALA A 38 -6.59 -1.83 -3.08
N ARG A 39 -6.02 -2.47 -2.04
CA ARG A 39 -6.22 -2.10 -0.63
C ARG A 39 -5.71 -0.70 -0.35
N ARG A 40 -4.55 -0.32 -0.89
CA ARG A 40 -3.98 1.02 -0.76
C ARG A 40 -4.90 2.11 -1.33
N THR A 41 -5.58 1.84 -2.44
CA THR A 41 -6.58 2.75 -3.00
C THR A 41 -7.82 2.84 -2.11
N ARG A 42 -8.36 1.70 -1.65
CA ARG A 42 -9.52 1.65 -0.75
C ARG A 42 -9.23 2.27 0.63
N TRP A 43 -7.99 2.23 1.08
CA TRP A 43 -7.54 2.77 2.37
C TRP A 43 -7.94 4.24 2.59
N LEU A 44 -7.80 5.06 1.54
CA LEU A 44 -8.20 6.47 1.58
C LEU A 44 -9.72 6.66 1.60
N GLN A 45 -10.46 5.70 1.07
CA GLN A 45 -11.93 5.71 0.99
C GLN A 45 -12.58 5.18 2.28
N ARG A 46 -11.81 4.58 3.19
CA ARG A 46 -12.32 4.09 4.48
C ARG A 46 -12.89 5.25 5.30
N LYS A 47 -13.86 4.92 6.16
CA LYS A 47 -14.43 5.88 7.10
C LYS A 47 -13.47 6.11 8.28
N TRP A 48 -12.57 7.09 8.12
CA TRP A 48 -11.72 7.58 9.20
C TRP A 48 -12.57 8.28 10.25
N ARG A 49 -12.43 7.87 11.51
CA ARG A 49 -13.06 8.55 12.65
C ARG A 49 -12.20 9.73 13.05
N VAL A 50 -12.81 10.75 13.64
CA VAL A 50 -12.09 11.90 14.20
C VAL A 50 -12.12 11.80 15.72
N SER A 51 -10.94 11.87 16.34
CA SER A 51 -10.81 11.88 17.80
C SER A 51 -11.23 13.25 18.37
N ALA A 52 -11.46 13.32 19.69
CA ALA A 52 -11.74 14.61 20.35
C ALA A 52 -10.64 15.66 20.15
N LYS A 53 -9.40 15.23 19.84
CA LYS A 53 -8.25 16.10 19.54
C LYS A 53 -8.15 16.49 18.06
N GLY A 54 -9.12 16.11 17.22
CA GLY A 54 -9.12 16.40 15.78
C GLY A 54 -8.31 15.43 14.91
N ASN A 55 -7.63 14.44 15.49
CA ASN A 55 -6.85 13.47 14.71
C ASN A 55 -7.75 12.47 13.99
N SER A 56 -7.42 12.14 12.74
CA SER A 56 -8.07 11.05 12.01
C SER A 56 -7.54 9.71 12.50
N PHE A 57 -8.39 8.72 12.74
CA PHE A 57 -7.96 7.39 13.14
C PHE A 57 -8.82 6.25 12.59
N LEU A 58 -8.22 5.06 12.54
CA LEU A 58 -8.85 3.78 12.30
C LEU A 58 -8.42 2.80 13.40
N ASN A 59 -9.31 1.89 13.77
CA ASN A 59 -8.98 0.73 14.60
C ASN A 59 -9.11 -0.52 13.74
N LEU A 60 -8.08 -1.36 13.71
CA LEU A 60 -8.06 -2.60 12.94
C LEU A 60 -7.38 -3.69 13.78
N GLU A 61 -8.10 -4.78 14.10
CA GLU A 61 -7.60 -5.94 14.85
C GLU A 61 -6.66 -5.59 16.02
N GLY A 62 -7.08 -4.68 16.90
CA GLY A 62 -6.30 -4.26 18.07
C GLY A 62 -5.28 -3.13 17.83
N TYR A 63 -5.04 -2.72 16.60
CA TYR A 63 -4.19 -1.58 16.28
C TYR A 63 -4.97 -0.28 16.20
N ASN A 64 -4.49 0.74 16.92
CA ASN A 64 -4.97 2.12 16.77
C ASN A 64 -4.07 2.88 15.78
N LEU A 65 -4.60 3.15 14.60
CA LEU A 65 -3.88 3.77 13.49
C LEU A 65 -4.30 5.23 13.41
N VAL A 66 -3.39 6.17 13.67
CA VAL A 66 -3.73 7.59 13.83
C VAL A 66 -2.91 8.44 12.87
N VAL A 67 -3.56 9.43 12.25
CA VAL A 67 -2.93 10.49 11.45
C VAL A 67 -3.26 11.84 12.10
N TYR A 68 -2.24 12.66 12.30
CA TYR A 68 -2.34 13.90 13.06
C TYR A 68 -1.57 15.05 12.39
N PRO A 69 -2.05 16.30 12.48
CA PRO A 69 -1.30 17.46 12.04
C PRO A 69 -0.18 17.78 13.05
N THR A 70 0.96 18.24 12.56
CA THR A 70 2.08 18.75 13.37
C THR A 70 1.96 20.28 13.52
N LYS A 71 2.73 20.84 14.46
CA LYS A 71 2.82 22.30 14.64
C LYS A 71 3.36 23.04 13.40
N THR A 72 4.05 22.34 12.50
CA THR A 72 4.65 22.90 11.28
C THR A 72 3.71 22.82 10.06
N GLY A 73 2.44 22.44 10.26
CA GLY A 73 1.48 22.27 9.16
C GLY A 73 1.70 21.01 8.31
N ARG A 74 2.63 20.14 8.72
CA ARG A 74 2.85 18.81 8.12
C ARG A 74 1.98 17.78 8.84
N TRP A 75 1.96 16.56 8.34
CA TRP A 75 1.16 15.46 8.86
C TRP A 75 2.06 14.31 9.30
N GLY A 76 1.83 13.79 10.51
CA GLY A 76 2.46 12.58 11.02
C GLY A 76 1.45 11.46 11.19
N TYR A 77 1.93 10.26 11.47
CA TYR A 77 1.09 9.14 11.85
C TYR A 77 1.71 8.34 13.01
N LYS A 78 0.89 7.49 13.64
CA LYS A 78 1.34 6.48 14.58
C LYS A 78 0.53 5.18 14.45
N ILE A 79 1.15 4.07 14.81
CA ILE A 79 0.58 2.72 14.89
C ILE A 79 0.66 2.29 16.36
N GLY A 80 -0.47 2.33 17.07
CA GLY A 80 -0.50 2.20 18.53
C GLY A 80 0.32 3.33 19.18
N ASP A 81 1.42 2.95 19.83
CA ASP A 81 2.35 3.89 20.49
C ASP A 81 3.60 4.20 19.64
N ARG A 82 3.77 3.54 18.48
CA ARG A 82 4.90 3.77 17.59
C ARG A 82 4.62 4.91 16.61
N PHE A 83 5.42 5.97 16.67
CA PHE A 83 5.37 7.07 15.71
C PHE A 83 6.03 6.72 14.38
N GLY A 84 5.46 7.24 13.29
CA GLY A 84 6.06 7.17 11.97
C GLY A 84 7.36 7.99 11.89
N PRO A 85 8.34 7.58 11.07
CA PRO A 85 9.67 8.19 11.04
C PRO A 85 9.73 9.53 10.30
N ARG A 86 8.68 9.91 9.55
CA ARG A 86 8.65 11.09 8.67
C ARG A 86 7.33 11.83 8.78
N THR A 87 7.31 13.06 8.29
CA THR A 87 6.11 13.89 8.17
C THR A 87 5.83 14.24 6.71
N TYR A 88 4.56 14.42 6.39
CA TYR A 88 4.05 14.52 5.03
C TYR A 88 3.34 15.85 4.79
N PRO A 89 3.39 16.41 3.57
CA PRO A 89 2.65 17.62 3.20
C PRO A 89 1.14 17.52 3.42
N THR A 90 0.55 16.35 3.17
CA THR A 90 -0.92 16.17 3.20
C THR A 90 -1.37 15.04 4.14
N ASN A 91 -2.62 15.15 4.61
CA ASN A 91 -3.28 14.11 5.39
C ASN A 91 -3.34 12.76 4.64
N ASN A 92 -3.63 12.80 3.33
CA ASN A 92 -3.72 11.59 2.51
C ASN A 92 -2.36 10.92 2.31
N GLU A 93 -1.28 11.68 2.12
CA GLU A 93 0.07 11.12 2.06
C GLU A 93 0.46 10.45 3.38
N ALA A 94 0.13 11.05 4.53
CA ALA A 94 0.37 10.43 5.82
C ALA A 94 -0.47 9.14 6.01
N LYS A 95 -1.73 9.12 5.55
CA LYS A 95 -2.56 7.90 5.55
C LYS A 95 -1.97 6.79 4.68
N LEU A 96 -1.48 7.13 3.49
CA LEU A 96 -0.85 6.15 2.59
C LEU A 96 0.47 5.62 3.16
N ALA A 97 1.30 6.48 3.73
CA ALA A 97 2.54 6.05 4.37
C ALA A 97 2.28 5.18 5.60
N LEU A 98 1.24 5.50 6.39
CA LEU A 98 0.74 4.67 7.48
C LEU A 98 0.30 3.29 6.98
N PHE A 99 -0.42 3.22 5.85
CA PHE A 99 -0.77 1.94 5.23
C PHE A 99 0.47 1.14 4.84
N ASP A 100 1.44 1.76 4.18
CA ASP A 100 2.64 1.09 3.69
C ASP A 100 3.48 0.54 4.87
N ASP A 101 3.65 1.31 5.94
CA ASP A 101 4.34 0.88 7.17
C ASP A 101 3.57 -0.24 7.90
N PHE A 102 2.25 -0.05 8.07
CA PHE A 102 1.40 -1.05 8.72
C PHE A 102 1.36 -2.37 7.92
N TRP A 103 1.27 -2.31 6.60
CA TRP A 103 1.34 -3.46 5.71
C TRP A 103 2.66 -4.20 5.85
N MET A 104 3.81 -3.50 5.82
CA MET A 104 5.12 -4.15 5.99
C MET A 104 5.23 -4.85 7.36
N ALA A 105 4.65 -4.26 8.41
CA ALA A 105 4.64 -4.82 9.75
C ALA A 105 3.68 -6.02 9.93
N THR A 106 2.70 -6.20 9.04
CA THR A 106 1.60 -7.17 9.19
C THR A 106 1.42 -8.09 7.97
N GLN A 107 2.35 -8.06 7.03
CA GLN A 107 2.20 -8.73 5.72
C GLN A 107 2.01 -10.25 5.78
N ASP A 108 2.34 -10.91 6.89
CA ASP A 108 2.16 -12.35 7.11
C ASP A 108 0.92 -12.70 7.95
N ASP A 109 0.13 -11.69 8.35
CA ASP A 109 -1.14 -11.89 9.06
C ASP A 109 -2.31 -11.76 8.07
N ASP A 110 -2.68 -12.88 7.44
CA ASP A 110 -3.79 -12.92 6.50
C ASP A 110 -5.14 -12.55 7.15
N ARG A 111 -5.29 -12.68 8.48
CA ARG A 111 -6.55 -12.37 9.18
C ARG A 111 -6.82 -10.87 9.18
N LEU A 112 -5.76 -10.08 9.35
CA LEU A 112 -5.80 -8.62 9.30
C LEU A 112 -6.32 -8.06 7.98
N TRP A 113 -6.15 -8.82 6.89
CA TRP A 113 -6.44 -8.36 5.55
C TRP A 113 -7.54 -9.15 4.83
N ALA A 114 -8.09 -10.20 5.45
CA ALA A 114 -9.15 -11.03 4.88
C ALA A 114 -10.50 -10.29 4.74
N TYR A 115 -10.71 -9.22 5.50
CA TYR A 115 -11.98 -8.49 5.59
C TYR A 115 -11.96 -7.10 4.92
N ASP A 116 -10.95 -6.81 4.07
CA ASP A 116 -10.75 -5.52 3.37
C ASP A 116 -10.96 -5.56 1.84
#